data_AF-A0A327W6K6-F1
#
_entry.id   AF-A0A327W6K6-F1
#
_cell.length_a   1.000
_cell.length_b   1.000
_cell.length_c   1.000
_cell.angle_alpha   90.00
_cell.angle_beta   90.00
_cell.angle_gamma   90.00
#
_symmetry.space_group_name_H-M   'P 1'
#
loop_
_entity.id
_entity.type
_entity.pdbx_description
1 polymer ?
#
loop_
_entity_poly.entity_id
_entity_poly.type
_entity_poly.pdbx_seq_one_letter_code
_entity_poly.pdbx_strand_id
1 'polypeptide(L)'
;MKRVLAVLATVVVLAAPLTACSSSKSVSGTVVSKNTDRECSTKKKSKKRTRSCHTEYELQVRTKSGDQEEVDVSSSDYRDCVEGSKYPKCTTR
;
A
#
# COMPACT_ATOMS: atom_id res chain seq x y z
N MET A 1 49.41 34.38 -12.36
CA MET A 1 48.11 34.97 -12.75
C MET A 1 47.10 34.68 -11.64
N LYS A 2 46.48 35.71 -11.05
CA LYS A 2 45.37 35.61 -10.10
C LYS A 2 44.14 36.24 -10.76
N ARG A 3 42.96 35.64 -10.52
CA ARG A 3 41.56 36.15 -10.55
C ARG A 3 40.66 35.10 -11.21
N VAL A 4 39.42 34.79 -10.80
CA VAL A 4 38.52 35.21 -9.72
C VAL A 4 37.42 34.14 -9.63
N LEU A 5 36.86 33.99 -8.43
CA LEU A 5 35.73 33.14 -8.00
C LEU A 5 34.40 33.36 -8.76
N ALA A 6 33.48 32.40 -8.52
CA ALA A 6 32.00 32.42 -8.59
C ALA A 6 31.48 31.38 -9.60
N VAL A 7 30.42 30.60 -9.34
CA VAL A 7 29.11 31.01 -8.82
C VAL A 7 28.45 29.85 -8.07
N LEU A 8 27.83 30.16 -6.92
CA LEU A 8 26.91 29.29 -6.19
C LEU A 8 25.70 28.93 -7.07
N ALA A 9 25.42 27.64 -7.22
CA ALA A 9 24.09 27.17 -7.60
C ALA A 9 23.37 26.66 -6.34
N THR A 10 22.66 27.56 -5.66
CA THR A 10 21.69 27.22 -4.62
C THR A 10 20.48 26.57 -5.28
N VAL A 11 20.42 25.24 -5.29
CA VAL A 11 19.20 24.53 -5.67
C VAL A 11 18.24 24.60 -4.48
N VAL A 12 17.35 25.59 -4.52
CA VAL A 12 16.15 25.61 -3.68
C VAL A 12 15.23 24.52 -4.20
N VAL A 13 15.35 23.31 -3.64
CA VAL A 13 14.33 22.28 -3.83
C VAL A 13 13.15 22.70 -2.97
N LEU A 14 12.06 23.10 -3.61
CA LEU A 14 10.78 23.34 -2.97
C LEU A 14 10.42 22.10 -2.14
N ALA A 15 10.46 22.23 -0.82
CA ALA A 15 9.79 21.32 0.08
C ALA A 15 8.28 21.51 -0.12
N ALA A 16 7.72 20.78 -1.08
CA ALA A 16 6.28 20.59 -1.13
C ALA A 16 5.86 19.95 0.22
N PRO A 17 4.79 20.45 0.85
CA PRO A 17 4.37 19.97 2.16
C PRO A 17 4.01 18.49 2.08
N LEU A 18 4.53 17.74 3.04
CA LEU A 18 4.17 16.35 3.36
C LEU A 18 2.68 16.29 3.75
N THR A 19 1.78 16.46 2.80
CA THR A 19 0.36 16.12 2.96
C THR A 19 0.16 14.67 2.57
N ALA A 20 0.81 13.76 3.33
CA ALA A 20 0.32 12.40 3.49
C ALA A 20 -0.95 12.44 4.36
N CYS A 21 -1.96 13.15 3.87
CA CYS A 21 -3.30 13.05 4.42
C CYS A 21 -3.79 11.66 4.04
N SER A 22 -4.01 10.82 5.05
CA SER A 22 -4.64 9.49 4.96
C SER A 22 -6.11 9.57 4.53
N SER A 23 -6.39 10.23 3.41
CA SER A 23 -7.58 9.96 2.64
C SER A 23 -7.26 8.71 1.84
N SER A 24 -7.82 7.58 2.27
CA SER A 24 -7.84 6.34 1.49
C SER A 24 -8.39 6.67 0.11
N LYS A 25 -7.49 6.88 -0.85
CA LYS A 25 -7.88 7.13 -2.24
C LYS A 25 -8.64 5.90 -2.69
N SER A 26 -9.78 6.11 -3.31
CA SER A 26 -10.54 5.02 -3.91
C SER A 26 -9.77 4.47 -5.10
N VAL A 27 -8.98 3.43 -4.86
CA VAL A 27 -8.26 2.71 -5.91
C VAL A 27 -9.28 1.97 -6.77
N SER A 28 -9.17 2.12 -8.09
CA SER A 28 -10.01 1.39 -9.04
C SER A 28 -9.19 0.98 -10.25
N GLY A 29 -9.46 -0.21 -10.75
CA GLY A 29 -8.62 -0.79 -11.79
C GLY A 29 -8.85 -2.27 -11.99
N THR A 30 -7.83 -2.96 -12.45
CA THR A 30 -7.83 -4.40 -12.70
C THR A 30 -6.96 -5.08 -11.67
N VAL A 31 -7.46 -6.09 -10.97
CA VAL A 31 -6.64 -6.90 -10.07
C VAL A 31 -5.59 -7.63 -10.90
N VAL A 32 -4.32 -7.53 -10.53
CA VAL A 32 -3.20 -8.17 -11.25
C VAL A 32 -2.47 -9.21 -10.41
N SER A 33 -2.57 -9.12 -9.09
CA SER A 33 -2.09 -10.15 -8.18
C SER A 33 -2.79 -10.02 -6.82
N LYS A 34 -2.60 -11.05 -5.99
CA LYS A 34 -3.20 -11.17 -4.67
C LYS A 34 -2.16 -11.66 -3.68
N ASN A 35 -2.09 -11.05 -2.50
CA ASN A 35 -1.18 -11.45 -1.43
C ASN A 35 -1.93 -11.70 -0.12
N THR A 36 -1.39 -12.55 0.75
CA THR A 36 -1.97 -12.83 2.06
C THR A 36 -0.87 -13.08 3.07
N ASP A 37 -0.83 -12.24 4.09
CA ASP A 37 0.15 -12.33 5.15
C ASP A 37 -0.52 -12.68 6.47
N ARG A 38 0.00 -13.72 7.13
CA ARG A 38 -0.53 -14.23 8.40
C ARG A 38 0.48 -14.07 9.50
N GLU A 39 0.25 -13.08 10.35
CA GLU A 39 1.08 -12.83 11.52
C GLU A 39 0.46 -13.44 12.77
N CYS A 40 1.27 -14.08 13.61
CA CYS A 40 0.84 -14.60 14.90
C CYS A 40 1.70 -14.04 16.03
N SER A 41 1.07 -13.44 17.04
CA SER A 41 1.74 -13.01 18.27
C SER A 41 1.33 -13.90 19.44
N THR A 42 2.30 -14.29 20.26
CA THR A 42 2.06 -15.00 21.52
C THR A 42 2.41 -14.08 22.68
N LYS A 43 1.43 -13.75 23.51
CA LYS A 43 1.64 -12.97 24.73
C LYS A 43 1.60 -13.90 25.94
N LYS A 44 2.61 -13.82 26.81
CA LYS A 44 2.63 -14.51 28.10
C LYS A 44 2.31 -13.51 29.20
N LYS A 45 1.25 -13.76 29.97
CA LYS A 45 0.92 -12.98 31.18
C LYS A 45 0.85 -13.94 32.36
N SER A 46 1.79 -13.79 33.29
CA SER A 46 2.00 -14.71 34.42
C SER A 46 2.17 -16.16 33.93
N LYS A 47 1.29 -17.09 34.33
CA LYS A 47 1.29 -18.50 33.92
C LYS A 47 0.47 -18.79 32.65
N LYS A 48 -0.28 -17.80 32.13
CA LYS A 48 -1.14 -17.98 30.95
C LYS A 48 -0.42 -17.50 29.68
N ARG A 49 -0.53 -18.28 28.60
CA ARG A 49 -0.08 -17.93 27.26
C ARG A 49 -1.31 -17.79 26.36
N THR A 50 -1.40 -16.67 25.66
CA THR A 50 -2.46 -16.40 24.67
C THR A 50 -1.80 -16.18 23.31
N ARG A 51 -2.28 -16.88 22.29
CA ARG A 51 -1.85 -16.70 20.89
C ARG A 51 -2.96 -15.97 20.14
N SER A 52 -2.61 -14.91 19.43
CA SER A 52 -3.48 -14.19 18.51
C SER A 52 -2.86 -14.23 17.13
N CYS A 53 -3.65 -14.49 16.09
CA CYS A 53 -3.18 -14.38 14.72
C CYS A 53 -4.04 -13.37 13.96
N HIS A 54 -3.40 -12.54 13.16
CA HIS A 54 -4.01 -11.64 12.21
C HIS A 54 -3.72 -12.16 10.80
N THR A 55 -4.62 -11.90 9.86
CA THR A 55 -4.40 -12.24 8.45
C THR A 55 -4.83 -11.06 7.62
N GLU A 56 -3.89 -10.54 6.86
CA GLU A 56 -4.05 -9.41 5.95
C GLU A 56 -4.25 -9.95 4.54
N TYR A 57 -5.13 -9.29 3.80
CA TYR A 57 -5.50 -9.69 2.45
C TYR A 57 -5.33 -8.49 1.55
N GLU A 58 -4.47 -8.63 0.55
CA GLU A 58 -4.05 -7.52 -0.29
C GLU A 58 -4.35 -7.84 -1.75
N LEU A 59 -4.78 -6.82 -2.49
CA LEU A 59 -4.90 -6.87 -3.94
C LEU A 59 -3.92 -5.88 -4.55
N GLN A 60 -3.15 -6.34 -5.53
CA GLN A 60 -2.46 -5.43 -6.42
C GLN A 60 -3.43 -5.03 -7.53
N VAL A 61 -3.72 -3.73 -7.64
CA VAL A 61 -4.65 -3.17 -8.63
C VAL A 61 -3.87 -2.32 -9.62
N ARG A 62 -3.96 -2.68 -10.90
CA ARG A 62 -3.47 -1.83 -11.99
C ARG A 62 -4.53 -0.79 -12.35
N THR A 63 -4.21 0.47 -12.13
CA THR A 63 -5.09 1.61 -12.38
C THR A 63 -5.23 1.90 -13.87
N LYS A 64 -6.13 2.84 -14.22
CA LYS A 64 -6.29 3.30 -15.62
C LYS A 64 -5.07 4.01 -16.18
N SER A 65 -4.26 4.68 -15.34
CA SER A 65 -2.99 5.30 -15.73
C SER A 65 -1.88 4.29 -15.95
N GLY A 66 -2.09 3.03 -15.53
CA GLY A 66 -1.12 1.95 -15.66
C GLY A 66 -0.26 1.72 -14.43
N ASP A 67 -0.42 2.54 -13.39
CA ASP A 67 0.22 2.39 -12.09
C ASP A 67 -0.29 1.13 -11.36
N GLN A 68 0.53 0.56 -10.49
CA GLN A 68 0.13 -0.54 -9.61
C GLN A 68 0.04 -0.03 -8.18
N GLU A 69 -1.13 -0.20 -7.58
CA GLU A 69 -1.40 0.20 -6.20
C GLU A 69 -1.82 -1.03 -5.39
N GLU A 70 -1.29 -1.17 -4.19
CA GLU A 70 -1.67 -2.20 -3.23
C GLU A 70 -2.86 -1.72 -2.42
N VAL A 71 -3.82 -2.62 -2.19
CA VAL A 71 -5.05 -2.31 -1.47
C VAL A 71 -5.34 -3.41 -0.47
N ASP A 72 -5.37 -3.04 0.81
CA ASP A 72 -5.89 -3.89 1.87
C ASP A 72 -7.39 -4.08 1.69
N VAL A 73 -7.82 -5.33 1.74
CA VAL A 73 -9.22 -5.71 1.55
C VAL A 73 -9.69 -6.70 2.61
N SER A 74 -11.01 -6.86 2.71
CA SER A 74 -11.57 -7.91 3.55
C SER A 74 -11.28 -9.30 2.97
N SER A 75 -11.31 -10.35 3.79
CA SER A 75 -11.22 -11.74 3.30
C SER A 75 -12.27 -12.09 2.25
N SER A 76 -13.46 -11.47 2.35
CA SER A 76 -14.55 -11.65 1.37
C SER A 76 -14.21 -11.01 0.05
N ASP A 77 -13.80 -9.73 0.05
CA ASP A 77 -13.38 -9.04 -1.16
C ASP A 77 -12.18 -9.73 -1.78
N TYR A 78 -11.22 -10.18 -0.97
CA TYR A 78 -10.10 -10.98 -1.43
C TYR A 78 -10.55 -12.23 -2.17
N ARG A 79 -11.52 -12.98 -1.64
CA ARG A 79 -12.08 -14.16 -2.32
C ARG A 79 -12.83 -13.78 -3.60
N ASP A 80 -13.63 -12.72 -3.53
CA ASP A 80 -14.53 -12.29 -4.60
C ASP A 80 -13.75 -11.57 -5.73
N CYS A 81 -12.55 -11.06 -5.45
CA CYS A 81 -11.60 -10.45 -6.39
C CYS A 81 -10.58 -11.47 -6.91
N VAL A 82 -10.79 -11.99 -8.11
CA VAL A 82 -9.78 -12.78 -8.83
C VAL A 82 -8.92 -11.89 -9.75
N GLU A 83 -7.73 -12.36 -10.12
CA GLU A 83 -6.88 -11.67 -11.09
C GLU A 83 -7.65 -11.45 -12.41
N GLY A 84 -7.48 -10.27 -13.01
CA GLY A 84 -8.24 -9.82 -14.18
C GLY A 84 -9.58 -9.16 -13.85
N SER A 85 -10.14 -9.33 -12.65
CA SER A 85 -11.40 -8.69 -12.25
C SER A 85 -11.26 -7.19 -12.02
N LYS A 86 -12.37 -6.47 -12.15
CA LYS A 86 -12.40 -5.01 -11.93
C LYS A 86 -12.60 -4.70 -10.45
N TYR A 87 -11.60 -4.11 -9.82
CA TYR A 87 -11.68 -3.56 -8.46
C TYR A 87 -12.22 -2.12 -8.50
N PRO A 88 -13.06 -1.67 -7.55
CA PRO A 88 -13.48 -2.37 -6.33
C PRO A 88 -14.63 -3.37 -6.50
N LYS A 89 -15.35 -3.39 -7.64
CA LYS A 89 -16.52 -4.27 -7.79
C LYS A 89 -16.16 -5.59 -8.46
N CYS A 90 -15.37 -6.34 -7.72
CA CYS A 90 -14.97 -7.69 -8.01
C CYS A 90 -16.14 -8.68 -8.09
N THR A 91 -15.85 -9.84 -8.67
CA THR A 91 -16.81 -10.86 -9.08
C THR A 91 -17.70 -11.38 -7.95
N THR A 92 -19.02 -11.29 -8.12
CA THR A 92 -19.98 -12.18 -7.46
C THR A 92 -19.77 -13.60 -7.99
N ARG A 93 -18.81 -14.34 -7.43
CA ARG A 93 -18.70 -15.81 -7.48
C ARG A 93 -18.53 -16.51 -8.84
#